data_AF-A0A397TTC9-F1
#
_entry.id   AF-A0A397TTC9-F1
#
_cell.length_a   1.000
_cell.length_b   1.000
_cell.length_c   1.000
_cell.angle_alpha   90.00
_cell.angle_beta   90.00
_cell.angle_gamma   90.00
#
_symmetry.space_group_name_H-M   'P 1'
#
loop_
_entity.id
_entity.type
_entity.pdbx_description
1 polymer ?
#
loop_
_entity_poly.entity_id
_entity_poly.type
_entity_poly.pdbx_seq_one_letter_code
_entity_poly.pdbx_strand_id
1 'polypeptide(L)'
;MIIGVAKNGFSFLVILGFIIVAFAHSLHILLTQTAGFSNDQNKSVVSNSTSGKVSATNSNIFVNFITAIFAVYMMLTGDSSYLSNWSLTENPTLAILIVCFSFFTTIYLMNLFIGLLSNFIDKTNKKELFLLQRAKILSEIELFYMLPYQRRKNNWFPELIFHLDKLHDLIKKVQNDKWEEPFEAPYISDTLKRIAKLDVETDNRKDIDLDKIIEDIRKLKLIESRGQKIYKS
;
A
#
# COMPACT_ATOMS: atom_id res chain seq x y z
N MET A 1 -5.34 1.59 0.95
CA MET A 1 -4.54 0.36 1.12
C MET A 1 -3.22 0.44 0.36
N ILE A 2 -3.22 0.43 -0.98
CA ILE A 2 -2.01 0.44 -1.83
C ILE A 2 -1.05 1.61 -1.53
N ILE A 3 -1.55 2.82 -1.36
CA ILE A 3 -0.69 4.00 -1.08
C ILE A 3 0.01 3.93 0.29
N GLY A 4 -0.65 3.33 1.29
CA GLY A 4 -0.09 3.15 2.63
C GLY A 4 0.97 2.06 2.67
N VAL A 5 0.76 0.99 1.90
CA VAL A 5 1.74 -0.08 1.73
C VAL A 5 2.97 0.41 0.96
N ALA A 6 2.79 1.18 -0.11
CA ALA A 6 3.90 1.74 -0.90
C ALA A 6 4.82 2.66 -0.07
N LYS A 7 4.25 3.53 0.78
CA LYS A 7 5.04 4.41 1.67
C LYS A 7 5.96 3.62 2.61
N ASN A 8 5.49 2.49 3.10
CA ASN A 8 6.25 1.67 4.06
C ASN A 8 7.18 0.65 3.37
N GLY A 9 6.80 0.16 2.19
CA GLY A 9 7.60 -0.76 1.38
C GLY A 9 8.75 -0.09 0.61
N PHE A 10 8.77 1.24 0.52
CA PHE A 10 9.82 1.97 -0.21
C PHE A 10 11.23 1.70 0.33
N SER A 11 11.40 1.58 1.66
CA SER A 11 12.71 1.28 2.25
C SER A 11 13.28 -0.04 1.77
N PHE A 12 12.44 -1.05 1.54
CA PHE A 12 12.86 -2.34 0.98
C PHE A 12 13.32 -2.19 -0.48
N LEU A 13 12.62 -1.38 -1.26
CA LEU A 13 12.92 -1.15 -2.68
C LEU A 13 14.30 -0.47 -2.85
N VAL A 14 14.66 0.43 -1.93
CA VAL A 14 16.00 1.03 -1.88
C VAL A 14 17.09 -0.03 -1.67
N ILE A 15 16.89 -0.93 -0.70
CA ILE A 15 17.83 -2.02 -0.40
C ILE A 15 17.96 -2.96 -1.61
N LEU A 16 16.82 -3.35 -2.21
CA LEU A 16 16.78 -4.13 -3.44
C LEU A 16 17.56 -3.45 -4.57
N GLY A 17 17.41 -2.14 -4.74
CA GLY A 17 18.16 -1.35 -5.72
C GLY A 17 19.67 -1.44 -5.51
N PHE A 18 20.15 -1.27 -4.27
CA PHE A 18 21.57 -1.41 -3.95
C PHE A 18 22.11 -2.82 -4.28
N ILE A 19 21.32 -3.86 -4.01
CA ILE A 19 21.69 -5.23 -4.31
C ILE A 19 21.81 -5.44 -5.82
N ILE A 20 20.81 -4.99 -6.60
CA ILE A 20 20.84 -5.08 -8.07
C ILE A 20 22.09 -4.38 -8.61
N VAL A 21 22.38 -3.16 -8.13
CA VAL A 21 23.56 -2.38 -8.52
C VAL A 21 24.86 -3.12 -8.19
N ALA A 22 24.97 -3.72 -7.00
CA ALA A 22 26.16 -4.45 -6.58
C ALA A 22 26.42 -5.69 -7.46
N PHE A 23 25.39 -6.51 -7.71
CA PHE A 23 25.52 -7.68 -8.59
C PHE A 23 25.76 -7.29 -10.05
N ALA A 24 25.12 -6.23 -10.53
CA ALA A 24 25.35 -5.70 -11.88
C ALA A 24 26.78 -5.21 -12.05
N HIS A 25 27.34 -4.53 -11.04
CA HIS A 25 28.73 -4.09 -11.06
C HIS A 25 29.71 -5.26 -11.08
N SER A 26 29.47 -6.29 -10.25
CA SER A 26 30.30 -7.51 -10.23
C SER A 26 30.26 -8.26 -11.56
N LEU A 27 29.07 -8.44 -12.15
CA LEU A 27 28.90 -9.09 -13.46
C LEU A 27 29.46 -8.25 -14.60
N HIS A 28 29.30 -6.92 -14.54
CA HIS A 28 29.88 -5.99 -15.51
C HIS A 28 31.40 -6.15 -15.56
N ILE A 29 32.08 -6.13 -14.42
CA ILE A 29 33.54 -6.31 -14.37
C ILE A 29 33.94 -7.70 -14.90
N LEU A 30 33.32 -8.76 -14.38
CA LEU A 30 33.68 -10.13 -14.69
C LEU A 30 33.48 -10.45 -16.18
N LEU A 31 32.32 -10.10 -16.74
CA LEU A 31 31.94 -10.47 -18.11
C LEU A 31 32.49 -9.49 -19.15
N THR A 32 32.82 -8.25 -18.77
CA THR A 32 33.55 -7.33 -19.67
C THR A 32 34.97 -7.84 -19.92
N GLN A 33 35.66 -8.33 -18.89
CA GLN A 33 37.01 -8.90 -19.03
C GLN A 33 37.00 -10.12 -19.95
N THR A 34 36.04 -11.03 -19.80
CA THR A 34 35.94 -12.22 -20.65
C THR A 34 35.65 -11.87 -22.11
N ALA A 35 34.80 -10.88 -22.38
CA ALA A 35 34.54 -10.43 -23.75
C ALA A 35 35.76 -9.79 -24.43
N GLY A 36 36.61 -9.08 -23.68
CA GLY A 36 37.88 -8.55 -24.20
C GLY A 36 38.81 -9.66 -24.70
N PHE A 37 38.95 -10.75 -23.94
CA PHE A 37 39.75 -11.92 -24.34
C PHE A 37 39.18 -12.67 -25.55
N SER A 38 37.86 -12.85 -25.64
CA SER A 38 37.23 -13.57 -26.75
C SER A 38 37.29 -12.79 -28.08
N ASN A 39 37.23 -11.44 -28.02
CA ASN A 39 37.20 -10.62 -29.23
C ASN A 39 38.58 -10.50 -29.90
N ASP A 40 39.67 -10.60 -29.14
CA ASP A 40 41.03 -10.63 -29.70
C ASP A 40 41.36 -11.97 -30.40
N GLN A 41 40.76 -13.09 -29.97
CA GLN A 41 40.92 -14.38 -30.65
C GLN A 41 40.16 -14.46 -31.99
N ASN A 42 39.04 -13.74 -32.14
CA ASN A 42 38.24 -13.72 -33.38
C ASN A 42 38.69 -12.66 -34.39
N LYS A 43 39.70 -11.84 -34.08
CA LYS A 43 40.23 -10.82 -35.02
C LYS A 43 41.40 -11.33 -35.88
N SER A 44 41.69 -12.62 -35.81
CA SER A 44 42.57 -13.31 -36.74
C SER A 44 41.74 -14.36 -37.49
N VAL A 45 41.75 -14.29 -38.82
CA VAL A 45 41.03 -15.17 -39.77
C VAL A 45 39.58 -14.78 -40.04
N VAL A 46 39.35 -13.96 -41.08
CA VAL A 46 38.75 -14.37 -42.36
C VAL A 46 38.79 -13.15 -43.29
N SER A 47 39.74 -13.16 -44.22
CA SER A 47 39.54 -12.54 -45.54
C SER A 47 39.07 -13.64 -46.48
N ASN A 48 37.99 -13.37 -47.21
CA ASN A 48 37.29 -14.20 -48.21
C ASN A 48 36.41 -15.36 -47.69
N SER A 49 35.09 -15.17 -47.74
CA SER A 49 34.24 -15.77 -48.79
C SER A 49 32.75 -15.44 -48.59
N THR A 50 32.09 -15.13 -49.71
CA THR A 50 30.66 -14.87 -49.90
C THR A 50 29.77 -16.01 -49.43
N SER A 51 28.87 -15.75 -48.48
CA SER A 51 27.50 -16.27 -48.38
C SER A 51 26.77 -15.63 -47.19
N GLY A 52 25.65 -14.97 -47.46
CA GLY A 52 24.90 -14.19 -46.48
C GLY A 52 24.34 -15.01 -45.33
N LYS A 53 24.83 -14.72 -44.12
CA LYS A 53 24.08 -14.67 -42.86
C LYS A 53 24.91 -13.79 -41.89
N VAL A 54 24.71 -12.48 -41.97
CA VAL A 54 25.11 -11.57 -40.90
C VAL A 54 24.02 -11.65 -39.83
N SER A 55 24.19 -12.52 -38.85
CA SER A 55 23.35 -12.55 -37.64
C SER A 55 24.05 -13.48 -36.63
N ALA A 56 24.50 -13.10 -35.45
CA ALA A 56 24.28 -11.89 -34.67
C ALA A 56 25.63 -11.35 -34.20
N THR A 57 25.78 -10.02 -34.18
CA THR A 57 26.75 -9.42 -33.26
C THR A 57 26.29 -9.80 -31.85
N ASN A 58 26.90 -10.83 -31.26
CA ASN A 58 26.73 -11.20 -29.86
C ASN A 58 27.35 -10.10 -29.00
N SER A 59 26.76 -8.90 -29.04
CA SER A 59 27.18 -7.77 -28.24
C SER A 59 26.91 -8.15 -26.79
N ASN A 60 27.98 -8.40 -26.05
CA ASN A 60 27.90 -8.70 -24.64
C ASN A 60 27.13 -7.59 -23.91
N ILE A 61 25.95 -7.91 -23.41
CA ILE A 61 25.06 -6.96 -22.72
C ILE A 61 25.68 -6.41 -21.42
N PHE A 62 26.70 -7.09 -20.90
CA PHE A 62 27.42 -6.67 -19.70
C PHE A 62 28.56 -5.70 -20.00
N VAL A 63 28.81 -5.29 -21.25
CA VAL A 63 29.85 -4.28 -21.58
C VAL A 63 29.44 -2.87 -21.14
N ASN A 64 28.14 -2.56 -21.13
CA ASN A 64 27.65 -1.30 -20.61
C ASN A 64 27.02 -1.53 -19.23
N PHE A 65 27.40 -0.69 -18.27
CA PHE A 65 26.91 -0.80 -16.90
C PHE A 65 25.38 -0.64 -16.80
N ILE A 66 24.77 0.23 -17.60
CA ILE A 66 23.31 0.43 -17.59
C ILE A 66 22.57 -0.83 -18.08
N THR A 67 23.07 -1.45 -19.15
CA THR A 67 22.48 -2.68 -19.68
C THR A 67 22.77 -3.88 -18.78
N ALA A 68 23.90 -3.88 -18.04
CA ALA A 68 24.18 -4.87 -17.01
C ALA A 68 23.19 -4.77 -15.84
N ILE A 69 22.85 -3.56 -15.38
CA ILE A 69 21.79 -3.35 -14.37
C ILE A 69 20.46 -3.92 -14.85
N PHE A 70 20.09 -3.64 -16.11
CA PHE A 70 18.86 -4.17 -16.69
C PHE A 70 18.86 -5.70 -16.78
N ALA A 71 19.98 -6.30 -17.18
CA ALA A 71 20.12 -7.76 -17.23
C ALA A 71 19.96 -8.40 -15.84
N VAL A 72 20.55 -7.82 -14.79
CA VAL A 72 20.38 -8.30 -13.41
C VAL A 72 18.94 -8.13 -12.91
N TYR A 73 18.28 -7.04 -13.28
CA TYR A 73 16.85 -6.86 -12.99
C TYR A 73 15.99 -7.93 -13.67
N MET A 74 16.25 -8.26 -14.94
CA MET A 74 15.54 -9.35 -15.63
C MET A 74 15.84 -10.71 -14.96
N MET A 75 17.08 -10.93 -14.54
CA MET A 75 17.48 -12.13 -13.80
C MET A 75 16.78 -12.25 -12.44
N LEU A 76 16.48 -11.13 -11.76
CA LEU A 76 15.67 -11.10 -10.54
C LEU A 76 14.25 -11.65 -10.78
N THR A 77 13.68 -11.41 -11.96
CA THR A 77 12.37 -11.95 -12.36
C THR A 77 12.42 -13.40 -12.85
N GLY A 78 13.62 -13.99 -12.91
CA GLY A 78 13.85 -15.38 -13.32
C GLY A 78 14.31 -15.54 -14.78
N ASP A 79 14.45 -14.45 -15.55
CA ASP A 79 14.94 -14.52 -16.93
C ASP A 79 16.48 -14.59 -16.97
N SER A 80 17.00 -15.76 -17.35
CA SER A 80 18.43 -16.04 -17.46
C SER A 80 18.95 -16.00 -18.91
N SER A 81 18.14 -15.54 -19.86
CA SER A 81 18.50 -15.52 -21.30
C SER A 81 19.82 -14.78 -21.58
N TYR A 82 20.11 -13.74 -20.81
CA TYR A 82 21.33 -12.93 -20.93
C TYR A 82 22.61 -13.68 -20.51
N LEU A 83 22.47 -14.73 -19.73
CA LEU A 83 23.58 -15.54 -19.25
C LEU A 83 23.83 -16.78 -20.13
N SER A 84 22.87 -17.15 -20.98
CA SER A 84 22.94 -18.34 -21.85
C SER A 84 24.17 -18.39 -22.76
N ASN A 85 24.72 -17.22 -23.11
CA ASN A 85 25.92 -17.10 -23.94
C ASN A 85 27.22 -17.44 -23.19
N TRP A 86 27.18 -17.66 -21.88
CA TRP A 86 28.36 -17.85 -21.04
C TRP A 86 28.43 -19.27 -20.49
N SER A 87 29.56 -19.92 -20.71
CA SER A 87 29.86 -21.24 -20.17
C SER A 87 30.13 -21.16 -18.67
N LEU A 88 29.22 -21.72 -17.86
CA LEU A 88 29.34 -21.77 -16.40
C LEU A 88 30.44 -22.72 -15.92
N THR A 89 30.86 -23.65 -16.77
CA THR A 89 31.93 -24.61 -16.46
C THR A 89 33.33 -24.01 -16.62
N GLU A 90 33.48 -22.99 -17.48
CA GLU A 90 34.76 -22.35 -17.75
C GLU A 90 35.15 -21.32 -16.68
N ASN A 91 34.16 -20.73 -16.00
CA ASN A 91 34.37 -19.65 -15.04
C ASN A 91 33.72 -19.97 -13.69
N PRO A 92 34.43 -20.62 -12.75
CA PRO A 92 33.87 -20.98 -11.44
C PRO A 92 33.43 -19.74 -10.64
N THR A 93 34.09 -18.60 -10.83
CA THR A 93 33.71 -17.31 -10.24
C THR A 93 32.35 -16.81 -10.73
N LEU A 94 32.02 -17.06 -12.00
CA LEU A 94 30.69 -16.71 -12.54
C LEU A 94 29.64 -17.62 -11.93
N ALA A 95 29.89 -18.93 -11.91
CA ALA A 95 28.97 -19.92 -11.35
C ALA A 95 28.64 -19.63 -9.87
N ILE A 96 29.65 -19.34 -9.04
CA ILE A 96 29.40 -19.03 -7.62
C ILE A 96 28.61 -17.74 -7.45
N LEU A 97 28.89 -16.71 -8.27
CA LEU A 97 28.17 -15.43 -8.23
C LEU A 97 26.68 -15.61 -8.55
N ILE A 98 26.34 -16.44 -9.55
CA ILE A 98 24.95 -16.72 -9.94
C ILE A 98 24.22 -17.56 -8.90
N VAL A 99 24.88 -18.57 -8.33
CA VAL A 99 24.30 -19.39 -7.25
C VAL A 99 24.02 -18.52 -6.03
N CYS A 100 24.97 -17.68 -5.62
CA CYS A 100 24.80 -16.72 -4.53
C CYS A 100 23.69 -15.71 -4.83
N PHE A 101 23.64 -15.16 -6.05
CA PHE A 101 22.57 -14.27 -6.48
C PHE A 101 21.20 -14.94 -6.34
N SER A 102 21.03 -16.13 -6.92
CA SER A 102 19.76 -16.86 -6.90
C SER A 102 19.29 -17.21 -5.49
N PHE A 103 20.21 -17.66 -4.61
CA PHE A 103 19.89 -17.91 -3.21
C PHE A 103 19.42 -16.63 -2.52
N PHE A 104 20.15 -15.53 -2.70
CA PHE A 104 19.83 -14.27 -2.04
C PHE A 104 18.54 -13.63 -2.56
N THR A 105 18.27 -13.70 -3.86
CA THR A 105 17.04 -13.12 -4.43
C THR A 105 15.82 -13.99 -4.16
N THR A 106 15.90 -15.29 -4.42
CA THR A 106 14.75 -16.20 -4.38
C THR A 106 14.37 -16.55 -2.95
N ILE A 107 15.35 -16.88 -2.11
CA ILE A 107 15.09 -17.38 -0.75
C ILE A 107 15.04 -16.24 0.25
N TYR A 108 15.93 -15.26 0.15
CA TYR A 108 15.97 -14.17 1.12
C TYR A 108 15.06 -13.01 0.71
N LEU A 109 15.30 -12.36 -0.42
CA LEU A 109 14.61 -11.11 -0.77
C LEU A 109 13.13 -11.29 -1.08
N MET A 110 12.73 -12.25 -1.91
CA MET A 110 11.32 -12.42 -2.27
C MET A 110 10.48 -12.83 -1.06
N ASN A 111 10.98 -13.76 -0.24
CA ASN A 111 10.28 -14.19 0.97
C ASN A 111 10.21 -13.08 2.02
N LEU A 112 11.30 -12.32 2.19
CA LEU A 112 11.30 -11.14 3.06
C LEU A 112 10.36 -10.06 2.55
N PHE A 113 10.31 -9.83 1.23
CA PHE A 113 9.43 -8.85 0.61
C PHE A 113 7.97 -9.18 0.87
N ILE A 114 7.57 -10.43 0.63
CA ILE A 114 6.20 -10.92 0.87
C ILE A 114 5.85 -10.79 2.37
N GLY A 115 6.77 -11.17 3.27
CA GLY A 115 6.56 -11.05 4.72
C GLY A 115 6.40 -9.60 5.19
N LEU A 116 7.23 -8.69 4.69
CA LEU A 116 7.13 -7.26 4.97
C LEU A 116 5.83 -6.68 4.40
N LEU A 117 5.47 -7.04 3.17
CA LEU A 117 4.24 -6.59 2.52
C LEU A 117 3.01 -7.02 3.32
N SER A 118 2.99 -8.28 3.76
CA SER A 118 1.93 -8.82 4.62
C SER A 118 1.77 -8.01 5.91
N ASN A 119 2.87 -7.75 6.62
CA ASN A 119 2.86 -6.94 7.85
C ASN A 119 2.36 -5.50 7.60
N PHE A 120 2.77 -4.87 6.50
CA PHE A 120 2.29 -3.53 6.15
C PHE A 120 0.82 -3.52 5.73
N ILE A 121 0.33 -4.58 5.09
CA ILE A 121 -1.09 -4.75 4.79
C ILE A 121 -1.88 -4.84 6.09
N ASP A 122 -1.45 -5.63 7.06
CA ASP A 122 -2.13 -5.78 8.35
C ASP A 122 -2.24 -4.45 9.10
N LYS A 123 -1.19 -3.62 9.06
CA LYS A 123 -1.20 -2.28 9.68
C LYS A 123 -2.12 -1.28 8.98
N THR A 124 -2.26 -1.39 7.66
CA THR A 124 -3.01 -0.41 6.84
C THR A 124 -4.45 -0.82 6.54
N ASN A 125 -4.78 -2.10 6.73
CA ASN A 125 -6.13 -2.66 6.55
C ASN A 125 -7.04 -2.42 7.78
N LYS A 126 -6.96 -1.23 8.39
CA LYS A 126 -7.89 -0.83 9.45
C LYS A 126 -9.05 -0.08 8.80
N LYS A 127 -10.28 -0.57 9.02
CA LYS A 127 -11.53 0.08 8.59
C LYS A 127 -11.57 1.57 8.95
N GLU A 128 -10.96 1.93 10.08
CA GLU A 128 -10.86 3.30 10.58
C GLU A 128 -10.13 4.26 9.63
N LEU A 129 -9.02 3.82 9.03
CA LEU A 129 -8.27 4.64 8.06
C LEU A 129 -9.05 4.86 6.78
N PHE A 130 -9.85 3.88 6.36
CA PHE A 130 -10.75 4.02 5.21
C PHE A 130 -11.86 5.05 5.49
N LEU A 131 -12.50 4.97 6.66
CA LEU A 131 -13.54 5.92 7.06
C LEU A 131 -12.97 7.34 7.18
N LEU A 132 -11.79 7.49 7.78
CA LEU A 132 -11.09 8.77 7.90
C LEU A 132 -10.76 9.36 6.52
N GLN A 133 -10.22 8.56 5.61
CA GLN A 133 -9.88 9.02 4.26
C GLN A 133 -11.14 9.44 3.49
N ARG A 134 -12.24 8.69 3.65
CA ARG A 134 -13.53 9.01 3.04
C ARG A 134 -14.14 10.29 3.61
N ALA A 135 -14.06 10.50 4.92
CA ALA A 135 -14.52 11.73 5.59
C ALA A 135 -13.69 12.94 5.16
N LYS A 136 -12.36 12.78 5.03
CA LYS A 136 -11.47 13.84 4.53
C LYS A 136 -11.86 14.29 3.11
N ILE A 137 -12.05 13.33 2.21
CA ILE A 137 -12.49 13.63 0.83
C ILE A 137 -13.86 14.30 0.84
N LEU A 138 -14.78 13.85 1.68
CA LEU A 138 -16.12 14.43 1.79
C LEU A 138 -16.09 15.89 2.27
N SER A 139 -15.26 16.18 3.29
CA SER A 139 -15.05 17.53 3.82
C SER A 139 -14.39 18.45 2.79
N GLU A 140 -13.46 17.93 2.00
CA GLU A 140 -12.83 18.69 0.91
C GLU A 140 -13.85 19.06 -0.18
N ILE A 141 -14.72 18.12 -0.56
CA ILE A 141 -15.83 18.38 -1.49
C ILE A 141 -16.82 19.39 -0.90
N GLU A 142 -17.13 19.29 0.41
CA GLU A 142 -17.99 20.22 1.14
C GLU A 142 -17.47 21.65 1.13
N LEU A 143 -16.16 21.83 1.31
CA LEU A 143 -15.55 23.15 1.35
C LEU A 143 -15.44 23.78 -0.05
N PHE A 144 -15.08 22.99 -1.07
CA PHE A 144 -14.71 23.54 -2.39
C PHE A 144 -15.82 23.47 -3.45
N TYR A 145 -16.77 22.53 -3.35
CA TYR A 145 -17.70 22.22 -4.45
C TYR A 145 -19.19 22.35 -4.09
N MET A 146 -19.55 22.64 -2.84
CA MET A 146 -20.96 22.72 -2.41
C MET A 146 -21.41 24.11 -1.97
N LEU A 147 -22.65 24.44 -2.31
CA LEU A 147 -23.28 25.67 -1.84
C LEU A 147 -23.73 25.56 -0.37
N PRO A 148 -23.78 26.68 0.39
CA PRO A 148 -24.12 26.67 1.82
C PRO A 148 -25.46 26.00 2.15
N TYR A 149 -26.41 26.02 1.21
CA TYR A 149 -27.72 25.40 1.40
C TYR A 149 -27.71 23.87 1.23
N GLN A 150 -26.83 23.33 0.39
CA GLN A 150 -26.69 21.88 0.15
C GLN A 150 -26.02 21.22 1.35
N ARG A 151 -25.05 21.92 1.95
CA ARG A 151 -24.32 21.52 3.15
C ARG A 151 -25.21 21.26 4.38
N ARG A 152 -26.34 21.97 4.49
CA ARG A 152 -27.28 21.86 5.63
C ARG A 152 -28.30 20.73 5.48
N LYS A 153 -28.29 19.96 4.38
CA LYS A 153 -29.20 18.81 4.23
C LYS A 153 -28.64 17.58 4.94
N ASN A 154 -29.21 17.30 6.11
CA ASN A 154 -28.86 16.13 6.94
C ASN A 154 -29.02 14.78 6.21
N ASN A 155 -29.87 14.73 5.18
CA ASN A 155 -30.10 13.51 4.38
C ASN A 155 -28.99 13.22 3.35
N TRP A 156 -28.14 14.22 3.04
CA TRP A 156 -27.03 14.10 2.08
C TRP A 156 -25.68 14.11 2.78
N PHE A 157 -25.57 14.88 3.87
CA PHE A 157 -24.38 14.96 4.71
C PHE A 157 -24.82 14.72 6.16
N PRO A 158 -24.66 13.50 6.69
CA PRO A 158 -24.89 13.26 8.10
C PRO A 158 -23.84 14.03 8.91
N GLU A 159 -24.29 14.69 9.98
CA GLU A 159 -23.45 15.54 10.83
C GLU A 159 -22.26 14.80 11.47
N LEU A 160 -22.35 13.47 11.67
CA LEU A 160 -21.28 12.66 12.22
C LEU A 160 -21.14 11.29 11.51
N ILE A 161 -19.89 10.91 11.23
CA ILE A 161 -19.50 9.59 10.70
C ILE A 161 -18.43 8.99 11.63
N PHE A 162 -18.81 8.56 12.83
CA PHE A 162 -17.88 7.92 13.78
C PHE A 162 -18.32 6.49 14.12
N HIS A 163 -17.34 5.66 14.47
CA HIS A 163 -17.58 4.36 15.07
C HIS A 163 -17.98 4.57 16.55
N LEU A 164 -18.97 3.83 17.04
CA LEU A 164 -19.57 4.03 18.37
C LEU A 164 -18.53 4.07 19.50
N ASP A 165 -17.56 3.14 19.50
CA ASP A 165 -16.50 3.08 20.52
C ASP A 165 -15.63 4.35 20.54
N LYS A 166 -15.26 4.86 19.36
CA LYS A 166 -14.47 6.08 19.25
C LYS A 166 -15.28 7.34 19.52
N LEU A 167 -16.58 7.31 19.20
CA LEU A 167 -17.50 8.41 19.48
C LEU A 167 -17.59 8.65 21.00
N HIS A 168 -17.64 7.58 21.78
CA HIS A 168 -17.65 7.66 23.23
C HIS A 168 -16.39 8.37 23.78
N ASP A 169 -15.21 7.94 23.33
CA ASP A 169 -13.92 8.52 23.73
C ASP A 169 -13.80 9.99 23.32
N LEU A 170 -14.30 10.34 22.13
CA LEU A 170 -14.38 11.71 21.63
C LEU A 170 -15.30 12.58 22.50
N ILE A 171 -16.50 12.09 22.83
CA ILE A 171 -17.46 12.78 23.69
C ILE A 171 -16.86 13.01 25.07
N LYS A 172 -16.13 12.03 25.60
CA LYS A 172 -15.45 12.13 26.89
C LYS A 172 -14.31 13.15 26.87
N LYS A 173 -13.55 13.26 25.77
CA LYS A 173 -12.50 14.28 25.61
C LYS A 173 -13.08 15.69 25.52
N VAL A 174 -14.15 15.86 24.76
CA VAL A 174 -14.84 17.15 24.59
C VAL A 174 -15.56 17.58 25.87
N GLN A 175 -16.19 16.66 26.61
CA GLN A 175 -16.83 16.99 27.90
C GLN A 175 -15.83 17.38 29.00
N ASN A 176 -14.60 16.87 28.93
CA ASN A 176 -13.56 17.13 29.92
C ASN A 176 -12.64 18.30 29.53
N ASP A 177 -12.93 19.05 28.47
CA ASP A 177 -12.08 20.13 27.92
C ASP A 177 -10.62 19.70 27.61
N LYS A 178 -10.39 18.39 27.38
CA LYS A 178 -9.07 17.82 27.06
C LYS A 178 -8.89 17.64 25.56
N TRP A 179 -9.21 18.67 24.80
CA TRP A 179 -9.11 18.65 23.35
C TRP A 179 -7.70 19.06 22.91
N GLU A 180 -6.86 18.07 22.56
CA GLU A 180 -5.45 18.29 22.20
C GLU A 180 -5.20 18.23 20.68
N GLU A 181 -6.25 18.02 19.87
CA GLU A 181 -6.10 17.87 18.42
C GLU A 181 -6.02 19.24 17.72
N PRO A 182 -5.27 19.35 16.59
CA PRO A 182 -4.94 20.63 15.94
C PRO A 182 -6.12 21.33 15.23
N PHE A 183 -7.35 20.81 15.34
CA PHE A 183 -8.57 21.38 14.77
C PHE A 183 -9.57 21.73 15.86
N GLU A 184 -10.51 22.64 15.59
CA GLU A 184 -11.55 23.03 16.55
C GLU A 184 -12.39 21.84 17.01
N ALA A 185 -12.73 21.83 18.30
CA ALA A 185 -13.53 20.76 18.89
C ALA A 185 -14.89 20.65 18.15
N PRO A 186 -15.29 19.45 17.69
CA PRO A 186 -16.52 19.29 16.97
C PRO A 186 -17.73 19.62 17.87
N TYR A 187 -18.72 20.32 17.32
CA TYR A 187 -19.96 20.58 18.04
C TYR A 187 -20.72 19.26 18.25
N ILE A 188 -20.93 18.88 19.50
CA ILE A 188 -21.66 17.66 19.86
C ILE A 188 -23.08 18.03 20.30
N SER A 189 -24.07 17.63 19.50
CA SER A 189 -25.48 17.85 19.82
C SER A 189 -25.91 17.13 21.11
N ASP A 190 -26.92 17.67 21.79
CA ASP A 190 -27.42 17.10 23.05
C ASP A 190 -28.07 15.71 22.87
N THR A 191 -28.47 15.37 21.65
CA THR A 191 -28.91 14.02 21.25
C THR A 191 -27.75 13.04 21.30
N LEU A 192 -26.57 13.41 20.79
CA LEU A 192 -25.38 12.57 20.84
C LEU A 192 -24.87 12.39 22.27
N LYS A 193 -24.90 13.46 23.08
CA LYS A 193 -24.58 13.38 24.51
C LYS A 193 -25.50 12.41 25.25
N ARG A 194 -26.77 12.32 24.86
CA ARG A 194 -27.74 11.34 25.40
C ARG A 194 -27.44 9.93 24.95
N ILE A 195 -27.18 9.70 23.66
CA ILE A 195 -26.87 8.36 23.13
C ILE A 195 -25.59 7.79 23.76
N ALA A 196 -24.54 8.59 23.86
CA ALA A 196 -23.29 8.14 24.48
C ALA A 196 -23.39 7.90 26.00
N LYS A 197 -24.31 8.60 26.69
CA LYS A 197 -24.64 8.30 28.09
C LYS A 197 -25.51 7.04 28.22
N LEU A 198 -26.40 6.80 27.28
CA LEU A 198 -27.23 5.59 27.24
C LEU A 198 -26.36 4.34 27.07
N ASP A 199 -25.40 4.35 26.15
CA ASP A 199 -24.50 3.19 25.92
C ASP A 199 -23.66 2.83 27.15
N VAL A 200 -23.27 3.82 27.96
CA VAL A 200 -22.54 3.61 29.24
C VAL A 200 -23.43 2.93 30.30
N GLU A 201 -24.73 3.20 30.29
CA GLU A 201 -25.67 2.53 31.20
C GLU A 201 -26.02 1.11 30.73
N THR A 202 -26.00 0.83 29.43
CA THR A 202 -26.19 -0.51 28.88
C THR A 202 -24.97 -1.42 29.07
N ASP A 203 -23.73 -0.91 29.00
CA ASP A 203 -22.53 -1.71 29.29
C ASP A 203 -22.41 -2.08 30.78
N ASN A 204 -22.88 -1.20 31.68
CA ASN A 204 -22.91 -1.46 33.13
C ASN A 204 -24.12 -2.30 33.61
N ARG A 205 -25.14 -2.49 32.77
CA ARG A 205 -26.31 -3.33 33.08
C ARG A 205 -26.47 -4.40 32.01
N LYS A 206 -25.79 -5.54 32.21
CA LYS A 206 -25.96 -6.79 31.45
C LYS A 206 -27.36 -7.43 31.52
N ASP A 207 -28.39 -6.69 31.90
CA ASP A 207 -29.76 -7.18 31.86
C ASP A 207 -30.72 -6.00 31.66
N ILE A 208 -30.75 -5.48 30.44
CA ILE A 208 -31.84 -4.60 30.01
C ILE A 208 -32.52 -5.30 28.84
N ASP A 209 -33.72 -5.78 29.14
CA ASP A 209 -34.67 -6.40 28.22
C ASP A 209 -34.91 -5.48 27.01
N LEU A 210 -34.18 -5.75 25.93
CA LEU A 210 -34.21 -5.04 24.65
C LEU A 210 -35.62 -4.98 24.07
N ASP A 211 -36.48 -5.96 24.39
CA ASP A 211 -37.86 -6.01 23.94
C ASP A 211 -38.69 -4.86 24.54
N LYS A 212 -38.39 -4.45 25.77
CA LYS A 212 -39.09 -3.34 26.44
C LYS A 212 -38.75 -1.98 25.81
N ILE A 213 -37.49 -1.80 25.41
CA ILE A 213 -37.02 -0.57 24.76
C ILE A 213 -37.62 -0.44 23.35
N ILE A 214 -37.70 -1.55 22.61
CA ILE A 214 -38.32 -1.58 21.27
C ILE A 214 -39.82 -1.22 21.36
N GLU A 215 -40.50 -1.69 22.39
CA GLU A 215 -41.92 -1.41 22.65
C GLU A 215 -42.17 0.08 22.97
N ASP A 216 -41.30 0.69 23.78
CA ASP A 216 -41.40 2.12 24.13
C ASP A 216 -41.07 3.02 22.92
N ILE A 217 -40.11 2.64 22.07
CA ILE A 217 -39.82 3.35 20.82
C ILE A 217 -41.02 3.28 19.85
N ARG A 218 -41.71 2.13 19.77
CA ARG A 218 -42.94 2.00 18.98
C ARG A 218 -44.04 2.93 19.47
N LYS A 219 -44.24 3.05 20.79
CA LYS A 219 -45.23 3.96 21.38
C LYS A 219 -44.91 5.43 21.09
N LEU A 220 -43.64 5.84 21.19
CA LEU A 220 -43.23 7.21 20.89
C LEU A 220 -43.46 7.58 19.42
N LYS A 221 -43.18 6.67 18.48
CA LYS A 221 -43.43 6.87 17.05
C LYS A 221 -44.93 6.98 16.72
N LEU A 222 -45.78 6.25 17.46
CA LEU A 222 -47.24 6.36 17.35
C LEU A 222 -47.77 7.70 17.89
N ILE A 223 -47.16 8.26 18.93
CA ILE A 223 -47.53 9.57 19.47
C ILE A 223 -47.11 10.70 18.52
N GLU A 224 -45.92 10.60 17.93
CA GLU A 224 -45.41 11.60 16.98
C GLU A 224 -46.22 11.64 15.67
N SER A 225 -46.63 10.47 15.17
CA SER A 225 -47.53 10.38 14.00
C SER A 225 -48.95 10.87 14.27
N ARG A 226 -49.44 10.78 15.52
CA ARG A 226 -50.71 11.39 15.94
C ARG A 226 -50.60 12.91 16.11
N GLY A 227 -49.48 13.41 16.65
CA GLY A 227 -49.20 14.84 16.77
C GLY A 227 -49.15 15.56 15.42
N GLN A 228 -48.52 14.96 14.40
CA GLN A 228 -48.45 15.56 13.06
C GLN A 228 -49.81 15.64 12.34
N LYS A 229 -50.81 14.85 12.73
CA LYS A 229 -52.19 14.98 12.20
C LYS A 229 -52.96 16.15 12.80
N ILE A 230 -52.60 16.62 14.00
CA ILE A 230 -53.33 17.71 14.69
C ILE A 230 -52.89 19.09 14.18
N TYR A 231 -51.68 19.22 13.64
CA TYR A 231 -51.15 20.49 13.07
C TYR A 231 -51.44 20.68 11.58
N LYS A 232 -52.25 19.80 10.96
CA LYS A 232 -52.57 19.85 9.52
C LYS A 232 -54.07 19.95 9.22
N SER A 233 -54.88 20.33 10.21
CA SER A 233 -56.27 20.76 10.03
C SER A 233 -56.39 22.26 10.23
#